data_AF-A0A101WTU6-F1
#
_entry.id   AF-A0A101WTU6-F1
#
_cell.length_a   1.000
_cell.length_b   1.000
_cell.length_c   1.000
_cell.angle_alpha   90.00
_cell.angle_beta   90.00
_cell.angle_gamma   90.00
#
_symmetry.space_group_name_H-M   'P 1'
#
loop_
_entity.id
_entity.type
_entity.pdbx_description
1 polymer ?
#
loop_
_entity_poly.entity_id
_entity_poly.type
_entity_poly.pdbx_seq_one_letter_code
_entity_poly.pdbx_strand_id
1 'polypeptide(L)'
;MKLNIKLDDSVKIKSPIYSFVLKQKIISVINKIGRDRFDKVKWIIFDAKNLNKRKFSSLLNIPSVYIVRQGKDYGFCIYEECEIWISTVTIQSSGLFEQNIKTLVPELNNSDFLADVIIDELTHIMTGKDHGSKEYDMQFNEYHNRYYNRL
;
A
#
# COMPACT_ATOMS: atom_id res chain seq x y z
N MET A 1 -8.16 14.62 9.37
CA MET A 1 -8.54 13.22 9.05
C MET A 1 -7.97 12.31 10.13
N LYS A 2 -8.77 11.42 10.71
CA LYS A 2 -8.32 10.42 11.69
C LYS A 2 -8.04 9.12 10.94
N LEU A 3 -6.77 8.70 10.85
CA LEU A 3 -6.39 7.45 10.20
C LEU A 3 -6.54 6.27 11.16
N ASN A 4 -7.11 5.17 10.67
CA ASN A 4 -7.23 3.90 11.38
C ASN A 4 -6.17 2.92 10.88
N ILE A 5 -5.00 2.93 11.51
CA ILE A 5 -3.90 2.02 11.20
C ILE A 5 -3.87 0.92 12.26
N LYS A 6 -3.98 -0.32 11.80
CA LYS A 6 -3.84 -1.54 12.59
C LYS A 6 -2.58 -2.29 12.16
N LEU A 7 -2.09 -3.12 13.07
CA LEU A 7 -0.98 -4.02 12.79
C LEU A 7 -1.51 -5.43 12.76
N ASP A 8 -1.10 -6.20 11.76
CA ASP A 8 -1.24 -7.64 11.82
C ASP A 8 -0.40 -8.20 12.99
N ASP A 9 -0.87 -9.29 13.57
CA ASP A 9 -0.27 -9.92 14.75
C ASP A 9 1.19 -10.32 14.51
N SER A 10 1.58 -10.59 13.26
CA SER A 10 2.96 -10.90 12.89
C SER A 10 3.93 -9.73 12.99
N VAL A 11 3.44 -8.49 13.11
CA VAL A 11 4.25 -7.24 13.04
C VAL A 11 4.38 -6.55 14.41
N LYS A 12 3.63 -7.01 15.43
CA LYS A 12 3.49 -6.34 16.74
C LYS A 12 4.81 -5.94 17.43
N ILE A 13 5.91 -6.67 17.22
CA ILE A 13 7.20 -6.41 17.87
C ILE A 13 7.99 -5.25 17.21
N LYS A 14 7.74 -4.92 15.93
CA LYS A 14 8.44 -3.86 15.17
C LYS A 14 7.57 -2.61 14.92
N SER A 15 6.53 -2.48 15.74
CA SER A 15 5.26 -1.78 15.53
C SER A 15 5.31 -0.25 15.29
N PRO A 16 6.05 0.58 16.06
CA PRO A 16 5.81 2.03 16.05
C PRO A 16 6.37 2.75 14.82
N ILE A 17 7.55 2.34 14.34
CA ILE A 17 8.24 2.99 13.23
C ILE A 17 7.49 2.81 11.91
N TYR A 18 6.99 1.60 11.63
CA TYR A 18 6.23 1.32 10.41
C TYR A 18 4.91 2.08 10.40
N SER A 19 4.20 2.09 11.52
CA SER A 19 2.95 2.83 11.69
C SER A 19 3.16 4.34 11.45
N PHE A 20 4.24 4.89 11.99
CA PHE A 20 4.58 6.30 11.81
C PHE A 20 4.87 6.63 10.35
N VAL A 21 5.77 5.88 9.70
CA VAL A 21 6.17 6.11 8.31
C VAL A 21 4.97 5.97 7.36
N LEU A 22 4.18 4.91 7.52
CA LEU A 22 2.98 4.69 6.71
C LEU A 22 1.97 5.84 6.90
N LYS A 23 1.73 6.26 8.15
CA LYS A 23 0.83 7.39 8.45
C LYS A 23 1.26 8.66 7.73
N GLN A 24 2.54 9.01 7.78
CA GLN A 24 3.05 10.21 7.13
C GLN A 24 2.87 10.14 5.61
N LYS A 25 3.16 8.98 5.02
CA LYS A 25 3.00 8.81 3.57
C LYS A 25 1.54 8.86 3.14
N ILE A 26 0.62 8.20 3.85
CA ILE A 26 -0.82 8.26 3.57
C ILE A 26 -1.32 9.71 3.60
N ILE A 27 -0.94 10.47 4.62
CA ILE A 27 -1.32 11.90 4.72
C ILE A 27 -0.78 12.68 3.53
N SER A 28 0.48 12.45 3.15
CA SER A 28 1.11 13.11 2.00
C SER A 28 0.39 12.78 0.69
N VAL A 29 0.11 11.51 0.42
CA VAL A 29 -0.59 11.05 -0.78
C VAL A 29 -2.00 11.65 -0.84
N ILE A 30 -2.81 11.46 0.21
CA ILE A 30 -4.20 11.94 0.24
C ILE A 30 -4.28 13.46 0.09
N ASN A 31 -3.36 14.22 0.70
CA ASN A 31 -3.36 15.68 0.54
C ASN A 31 -3.06 16.11 -0.90
N LYS A 32 -2.27 15.34 -1.66
CA LYS A 32 -1.92 15.65 -3.05
C LYS A 32 -2.97 15.18 -4.04
N ILE A 33 -3.47 13.95 -3.90
CA ILE A 33 -4.46 13.40 -4.85
C ILE A 33 -5.85 13.99 -4.64
N GLY A 34 -6.14 14.55 -3.46
CA GLY A 34 -7.44 15.10 -3.09
C GLY A 34 -8.11 14.30 -1.96
N ARG A 35 -8.97 14.97 -1.20
CA ARG A 35 -9.70 14.34 -0.08
C ARG A 35 -10.94 13.63 -0.61
N ASP A 36 -10.78 12.40 -1.11
CA ASP A 36 -11.91 11.50 -1.33
C ASP A 36 -12.33 10.80 -0.03
N ARG A 37 -13.28 9.86 -0.11
CA ARG A 37 -13.87 9.12 1.03
C ARG A 37 -12.91 8.09 1.66
N PHE A 38 -11.64 8.44 1.80
CA PHE A 38 -10.60 7.58 2.36
C PHE A 38 -10.60 7.55 3.89
N ASP A 39 -11.45 8.34 4.54
CA ASP A 39 -11.65 8.36 5.99
C ASP A 39 -12.16 7.03 6.55
N LYS A 40 -12.80 6.21 5.71
CA LYS A 40 -13.30 4.87 6.06
C LYS A 40 -12.27 3.76 5.86
N VAL A 41 -11.15 4.04 5.18
CA VAL A 41 -10.16 3.02 4.87
C VAL A 41 -9.46 2.56 6.14
N LYS A 42 -9.47 1.25 6.37
CA LYS A 42 -8.67 0.61 7.41
C LYS A 42 -7.33 0.23 6.80
N TRP A 43 -6.24 0.62 7.45
CA TRP A 43 -4.89 0.35 6.99
C TRP A 43 -4.29 -0.74 7.86
N ILE A 44 -3.81 -1.83 7.26
CA ILE A 44 -3.21 -2.95 7.97
C ILE A 44 -1.76 -3.08 7.52
N ILE A 45 -0.83 -3.14 8.47
CA ILE A 45 0.58 -3.44 8.17
C ILE A 45 0.82 -4.92 8.39
N PHE A 46 1.38 -5.60 7.38
CA PHE A 46 1.72 -7.02 7.44
C PHE A 46 3.19 -7.28 7.13
N ASP A 47 3.72 -8.43 7.57
CA ASP A 47 5.08 -8.86 7.23
C ASP A 47 5.05 -9.91 6.11
N ALA A 48 5.37 -9.49 4.88
CA ALA A 48 5.42 -10.36 3.70
C ALA A 48 6.31 -11.60 3.90
N LYS A 49 7.39 -11.47 4.68
CA LYS A 49 8.31 -12.60 4.98
C LYS A 49 7.66 -13.66 5.85
N ASN A 50 6.72 -13.27 6.71
CA ASN A 50 5.96 -14.17 7.57
C ASN A 50 4.64 -14.64 6.93
N LEU A 51 4.13 -13.91 5.94
CA LEU A 51 2.96 -14.31 5.16
C LEU A 51 3.23 -15.57 4.32
N ASN A 52 4.44 -15.75 3.81
CA ASN A 52 4.85 -17.02 3.19
C ASN A 52 4.80 -18.23 4.15
N LYS A 53 4.80 -18.01 5.48
CA LYS A 53 4.69 -19.06 6.49
C LYS A 53 3.25 -19.30 6.96
N ARG A 54 2.40 -18.28 6.90
CA ARG A 54 0.97 -18.38 7.22
C ARG A 54 0.21 -18.59 5.93
N LYS A 55 -0.19 -19.83 5.67
CA LYS A 55 -1.19 -20.13 4.62
C LYS A 55 -2.41 -19.22 4.86
N PHE A 56 -2.51 -18.12 4.13
CA PHE A 56 -3.63 -17.18 4.13
C PHE A 56 -4.93 -17.83 3.61
N SER A 57 -4.89 -19.12 3.29
CA SER A 57 -5.97 -19.93 2.71
C SER A 57 -7.04 -20.38 3.71
N SER A 58 -6.90 -20.13 5.02
CA SER A 58 -7.84 -20.68 6.01
C SER A 58 -8.83 -19.67 6.60
N LEU A 59 -8.65 -18.36 6.39
CA LEU A 59 -9.56 -17.33 6.94
C LEU A 59 -10.44 -16.66 5.89
N LEU A 60 -10.06 -16.77 4.61
CA LEU A 60 -10.84 -16.31 3.49
C LEU A 60 -10.96 -17.52 2.56
N ASN A 61 -12.17 -17.89 2.12
CA ASN A 61 -12.39 -18.89 1.06
C ASN A 61 -11.88 -18.36 -0.30
N ILE A 62 -10.66 -17.86 -0.33
CA ILE A 62 -9.94 -17.51 -1.54
C ILE A 62 -9.34 -18.83 -2.01
N PRO A 63 -9.81 -19.39 -3.14
CA PRO A 63 -9.27 -20.64 -3.66
C PRO A 63 -7.76 -20.48 -3.76
N SER A 64 -7.03 -21.51 -3.35
CA SER A 64 -5.56 -21.57 -3.28
C SER A 64 -4.89 -20.95 -4.52
N VAL A 65 -4.64 -19.63 -4.49
CA VAL A 65 -3.89 -18.96 -5.53
C VAL A 65 -2.45 -18.94 -5.07
N TYR A 66 -1.69 -19.87 -5.64
CA TYR A 66 -0.30 -19.69 -6.05
C TYR A 66 0.40 -18.51 -5.37
N ILE A 67 0.96 -18.80 -4.20
CA ILE A 67 2.09 -18.06 -3.66
C ILE A 67 3.14 -18.10 -4.76
N VAL A 68 3.61 -16.93 -5.21
CA VAL A 68 4.58 -16.63 -6.28
C VAL A 68 3.95 -15.90 -7.49
N ARG A 69 4.37 -14.62 -7.65
CA ARG A 69 4.20 -13.69 -8.80
C ARG A 69 2.83 -13.01 -8.94
N GLN A 70 2.68 -11.78 -8.43
CA GLN A 70 1.90 -10.64 -8.98
C GLN A 70 1.50 -9.61 -7.89
N GLY A 71 2.37 -8.67 -7.53
CA GLY A 71 2.00 -7.43 -6.79
C GLY A 71 1.69 -7.55 -5.28
N LYS A 72 1.16 -8.69 -4.81
CA LYS A 72 0.72 -8.91 -3.41
C LYS A 72 1.82 -8.90 -2.35
N ASP A 73 3.08 -8.90 -2.77
CA ASP A 73 4.23 -8.80 -1.87
C ASP A 73 4.38 -7.38 -1.28
N TYR A 74 3.78 -6.37 -1.93
CA TYR A 74 3.96 -4.96 -1.59
C TYR A 74 2.71 -4.32 -0.98
N GLY A 75 1.55 -4.64 -1.51
CA GLY A 75 0.25 -4.17 -1.05
C GLY A 75 -0.87 -5.04 -1.62
N PHE A 76 -2.04 -4.96 -1.00
CA PHE A 76 -3.30 -5.39 -1.58
C PHE A 76 -4.45 -4.73 -0.83
N CYS A 77 -5.66 -4.81 -1.38
CA CYS A 77 -6.87 -4.35 -0.70
C CYS A 77 -7.99 -5.40 -0.73
N ILE A 78 -8.93 -5.23 0.19
CA ILE A 78 -10.23 -5.91 0.22
C ILE A 78 -11.28 -4.81 0.07
N TYR A 79 -11.83 -4.68 -1.13
CA TYR A 79 -12.65 -3.52 -1.49
C TYR A 79 -13.97 -3.49 -0.70
N GLU A 80 -14.59 -4.66 -0.47
CA GLU A 80 -15.85 -4.78 0.27
C GLU A 80 -15.71 -4.34 1.73
N GLU A 81 -14.53 -4.56 2.32
CA GLU A 81 -14.26 -4.26 3.72
C GLU A 81 -13.60 -2.89 3.93
N CYS A 82 -13.33 -2.18 2.84
CA CYS A 82 -12.53 -0.96 2.79
C CYS A 82 -11.19 -1.11 3.51
N GLU A 83 -10.48 -2.21 3.25
CA GLU A 83 -9.20 -2.51 3.90
C GLU A 83 -8.05 -2.47 2.91
N ILE A 84 -6.97 -1.77 3.27
CA ILE A 84 -5.71 -1.77 2.53
C ILE A 84 -4.63 -2.37 3.42
N TRP A 85 -3.97 -3.38 2.90
CA TRP A 85 -2.88 -4.11 3.53
C TRP A 85 -1.57 -3.69 2.87
N ILE A 86 -0.64 -3.16 3.65
CA ILE A 86 0.68 -2.70 3.16
C ILE A 86 1.78 -3.52 3.83
N SER A 87 2.72 -4.01 3.03
CA SER A 87 3.82 -4.82 3.55
C SER A 87 4.86 -3.97 4.29
N THR A 88 5.54 -4.56 5.27
CA THR A 88 6.70 -3.95 5.92
C THR A 88 7.83 -3.65 4.92
N VAL A 89 7.98 -4.45 3.86
CA VAL A 89 9.01 -4.25 2.82
C VAL A 89 8.76 -2.96 2.04
N THR A 90 7.51 -2.69 1.65
CA THR A 90 7.11 -1.45 0.97
C THR A 90 7.30 -0.23 1.84
N ILE A 91 7.04 -0.35 3.14
CA ILE A 91 7.24 0.75 4.08
C ILE A 91 8.74 1.04 4.24
N GLN A 92 9.58 0.00 4.22
CA GLN A 92 11.03 0.12 4.31
C GLN A 92 11.69 0.73 3.07
N SER A 93 11.11 0.57 1.88
CA SER A 93 11.57 1.23 0.67
C SER A 93 11.20 2.71 0.60
N SER A 94 10.59 3.27 1.66
CA SER A 94 10.39 4.72 1.72
C SER A 94 11.70 5.43 2.07
N GLY A 95 11.92 6.61 1.49
CA GLY A 95 13.11 7.43 1.74
C GLY A 95 13.36 7.81 3.21
N LEU A 96 12.38 7.63 4.10
CA LEU A 96 12.52 7.80 5.54
C LEU A 96 13.33 6.68 6.22
N PHE A 97 13.38 5.49 5.62
CA PHE A 97 14.24 4.38 6.05
C PHE A 97 15.58 4.37 5.29
N GLU A 98 15.61 4.86 4.05
CA GLU A 98 16.82 4.91 3.21
C GLU A 98 17.93 5.78 3.79
N GLN A 99 17.62 6.72 4.69
CA GLN A 99 18.65 7.52 5.38
C GLN A 99 19.65 6.68 6.20
N ASN A 100 19.35 5.39 6.46
CA ASN A 100 20.24 4.46 7.15
C ASN A 100 20.83 3.33 6.27
N ILE A 101 20.46 3.22 4.99
CA ILE A 101 21.00 2.18 4.09
C ILE A 101 21.43 2.83 2.77
N LYS A 102 22.57 3.54 2.81
CA LYS A 102 23.33 3.86 1.60
C LYS A 102 24.09 2.61 1.16
N THR A 103 23.46 1.71 0.43
CA THR A 103 24.13 0.82 -0.55
C THR A 103 23.11 -0.07 -1.27
N LEU A 104 23.27 -0.17 -2.60
CA LEU A 104 22.76 -1.22 -3.51
C LEU A 104 21.35 -1.10 -4.12
N VAL A 105 20.83 0.09 -4.41
CA VAL A 105 19.77 0.22 -5.42
C VAL A 105 20.22 1.20 -6.50
N PRO A 106 20.28 0.81 -7.79
CA PRO A 106 20.61 1.72 -8.89
C PRO A 106 19.63 2.89 -8.92
N GLU A 107 20.13 4.09 -9.21
CA GLU A 107 19.34 5.31 -9.37
C GLU A 107 18.20 5.11 -10.37
N LEU A 108 17.00 4.84 -9.86
CA LEU A 108 15.75 4.84 -10.60
C LEU A 108 14.95 6.09 -10.18
N ASN A 109 15.18 7.17 -10.94
CA ASN A 109 14.28 8.30 -11.16
C ASN A 109 13.18 8.49 -10.11
N ASN A 110 13.36 9.37 -9.10
CA ASN A 110 12.29 10.06 -8.34
C ASN A 110 11.01 9.24 -7.98
N SER A 111 11.06 7.92 -7.92
CA SER A 111 9.88 7.08 -7.81
C SER A 111 9.63 6.84 -6.32
N ASP A 112 8.53 7.39 -5.84
CA ASP A 112 8.12 7.23 -4.46
C ASP A 112 7.33 5.94 -4.36
N PHE A 113 8.04 4.81 -4.33
CA PHE A 113 7.43 3.49 -4.45
C PHE A 113 6.31 3.24 -3.44
N LEU A 114 6.47 3.69 -2.20
CA LEU A 114 5.39 3.58 -1.19
C LEU A 114 4.17 4.42 -1.58
N ALA A 115 4.36 5.60 -2.18
CA ALA A 115 3.25 6.38 -2.70
C ALA A 115 2.56 5.67 -3.88
N ASP A 116 3.32 5.09 -4.80
CA ASP A 116 2.78 4.38 -5.96
C ASP A 116 1.89 3.21 -5.52
N VAL A 117 2.36 2.41 -4.56
CA VAL A 117 1.55 1.32 -3.98
C VAL A 117 0.31 1.86 -3.27
N ILE A 118 0.43 2.93 -2.48
CA ILE A 118 -0.74 3.54 -1.82
C ILE A 118 -1.76 4.03 -2.84
N ILE A 119 -1.32 4.65 -3.95
CA ILE A 119 -2.20 5.15 -5.01
C ILE A 119 -2.91 4.00 -5.72
N ASP A 120 -2.20 2.91 -6.03
CA ASP A 120 -2.74 1.69 -6.64
C ASP A 120 -3.90 1.13 -5.79
N GLU A 121 -3.65 0.89 -4.50
CA GLU A 121 -4.65 0.33 -3.59
C GLU A 121 -5.83 1.27 -3.33
N LEU A 122 -5.59 2.58 -3.25
CA LEU A 122 -6.67 3.57 -3.14
C LEU A 122 -7.54 3.62 -4.41
N THR A 123 -6.95 3.38 -5.58
CA THR A 123 -7.68 3.33 -6.85
C THR A 123 -8.61 2.12 -6.88
N HIS A 124 -8.11 0.95 -6.45
CA HIS A 124 -8.95 -0.24 -6.30
C HIS A 124 -10.12 -0.02 -5.34
N ILE A 125 -9.86 0.59 -4.17
CA ILE A 125 -10.92 0.91 -3.19
C ILE A 125 -11.96 1.87 -3.76
N MET A 126 -11.52 2.90 -4.49
CA MET A 126 -12.43 3.93 -4.98
C MET A 126 -13.30 3.42 -6.14
N THR A 127 -12.73 2.61 -7.02
CA THR A 127 -13.41 2.15 -8.24
C THR A 127 -14.11 0.82 -8.07
N GLY A 128 -13.65 -0.03 -7.14
CA GLY A 128 -14.06 -1.44 -7.04
C GLY A 128 -13.71 -2.24 -8.30
N LYS A 129 -12.65 -1.85 -9.01
CA LYS A 129 -12.23 -2.45 -10.28
C LYS A 129 -10.77 -2.90 -10.25
N ASP A 130 -10.44 -3.85 -11.11
CA ASP A 130 -9.08 -4.32 -11.37
C ASP A 130 -8.41 -3.52 -12.50
N HIS A 131 -7.10 -3.75 -12.66
CA HIS A 131 -6.26 -3.18 -13.71
C HIS A 131 -6.81 -3.45 -15.11
N GLY A 132 -6.65 -2.50 -16.03
CA GLY A 132 -7.08 -2.62 -17.43
C GLY A 132 -8.56 -2.33 -17.66
N SER A 133 -9.32 -2.05 -16.60
CA SER A 133 -10.63 -1.41 -16.74
C SER A 133 -10.46 0.09 -16.98
N LYS A 134 -11.31 0.66 -17.84
CA LYS A 134 -11.23 2.08 -18.20
C LYS A 134 -11.36 2.98 -16.98
N GLU A 135 -12.27 2.65 -16.07
CA GLU A 135 -12.52 3.41 -14.84
C GLU A 135 -11.30 3.39 -13.91
N TYR A 136 -10.66 2.22 -13.74
CA TYR A 136 -9.44 2.09 -12.97
C TYR A 136 -8.31 2.92 -13.59
N ASP A 137 -8.01 2.69 -14.87
CA ASP A 137 -6.86 3.29 -15.54
C ASP A 137 -6.98 4.82 -15.59
N MET A 138 -8.20 5.35 -15.79
CA MET A 138 -8.45 6.79 -15.74
C MET A 138 -8.22 7.36 -14.33
N GLN A 139 -8.76 6.71 -13.30
CA GLN A 139 -8.63 7.19 -11.92
C GLN A 139 -7.19 7.08 -11.40
N PHE A 140 -6.50 5.99 -11.71
CA PHE A 140 -5.09 5.78 -11.38
C PHE A 140 -4.22 6.89 -11.97
N ASN A 141 -4.38 7.17 -13.27
CA ASN A 141 -3.63 8.21 -13.96
C ASN A 141 -3.92 9.60 -13.38
N GLU A 142 -5.18 9.89 -13.04
CA GLU A 142 -5.54 11.14 -12.38
C GLU A 142 -4.84 11.30 -11.02
N TYR A 143 -4.90 10.29 -10.15
CA TYR A 143 -4.21 10.32 -8.86
C TYR A 143 -2.70 10.44 -9.02
N HIS A 144 -2.11 9.68 -9.94
CA HIS A 144 -0.68 9.70 -10.21
C HIS A 144 -0.22 11.08 -10.71
N ASN A 145 -0.97 11.70 -11.63
CA ASN A 145 -0.68 13.05 -12.14
C ASN A 145 -0.77 14.11 -11.04
N ARG A 146 -1.81 14.07 -10.21
CA ARG A 146 -1.95 14.95 -9.04
C ARG A 146 -0.81 14.76 -8.04
N TYR A 147 -0.40 13.51 -7.77
CA TYR A 147 0.65 13.23 -6.79
C TYR A 147 2.03 13.77 -7.21
N TYR A 148 2.39 13.58 -8.48
CA TYR A 148 3.68 13.96 -9.04
C TYR A 148 3.69 15.36 -9.67
N ASN A 149 2.59 16.11 -9.58
CA ASN A 149 2.40 17.41 -10.24
C ASN A 149 2.73 17.35 -11.75
N ARG A 150 2.35 16.25 -12.41
CA ARG A 150 2.48 16.09 -13.86
C ARG A 150 1.21 16.64 -14.51
N LEU A 151 1.22 17.95 -14.72
CA LEU A 151 0.24 18.68 -15.53
C LEU A 151 0.89 19.06 -16.86
#